data_AF-A0A381ZI75-F1
#
_entry.id   AF-A0A381ZI75-F1
#
_cell.length_a   1.000
_cell.length_b   1.000
_cell.length_c   1.000
_cell.angle_alpha   90.00
_cell.angle_beta   90.00
_cell.angle_gamma   90.00
#
_symmetry.space_group_name_H-M   'P 1'
#
loop_
_entity.id
_entity.type
_entity.pdbx_description
1 polymer ?
#
loop_
_entity_poly.entity_id
_entity_poly.type
_entity_poly.pdbx_seq_one_letter_code
_entity_poly.pdbx_strand_id
1 'polypeptide(L)'
;VIGMALCGYRGTVADFIDCADSNLLVETISGNLARGSKPEWGSWRDGLQKLANDLRLASREDQYSWIRELTIVCELCFTGSRHRADIVLGGMDSTNNPCLLVLEAKQWSSDSVEINEDDFHYVVANAYRDVTSLQLHPILQARGYASSLEQSEALHNAQVLSGAYLPNMRSGNPAIEEPSIRRANQDFLVLLDGSITLRDILSRLFSGGDELGVISQIIEDAEFVFSNPTEYDVSPDDCEDDDWSVDNESEENQSMSSMVSAEQVFDGLGYYGSREEFVELCDRNLIAHRIRESLGVNMRETTSEFRSWREGLYRLARVLRDVDLPIHVACEVRSQAGMIDVVLGGISAETVAPAFLVIELKQWSELGILNDPDDWMLENGIIRAHVGGPSVRATSHPSWQANRYKRGLRNYKMYFQDYENTIIHGMAYLPNVTLPETSAISDERYYNTDSAYPPIFYGSSTNDFVNFLNGFFAPDQSDNLLDMIRSPHGTTRYITEQVEDLYIRGMNGDLENSMLVPSAEQQRSIHSIIDSLNSNESRQVHLVQGGPGTGKTIVGLYVFFSQFQIGSNICYFAGNNPTPRVLRERLADLPNGRNLEESILTGGELDRRMGGLCEEGPMDLLIVDESQSH
;
A
#
# COMPACT_ATOMS: atom_id res chain seq x y z
N VAL A 1 0.86 -23.43 37.22
CA VAL A 1 1.93 -23.96 36.35
C VAL A 1 3.16 -23.14 36.70
N ILE A 2 4.04 -23.65 37.55
CA ILE A 2 5.24 -22.95 38.03
C ILE A 2 6.39 -23.78 37.49
N GLY A 3 7.17 -23.24 36.56
CA GLY A 3 8.37 -23.89 36.01
C GLY A 3 8.50 -24.00 34.49
N MET A 4 7.60 -23.43 33.66
CA MET A 4 7.77 -23.43 32.19
C MET A 4 8.08 -22.02 31.68
N ALA A 5 9.03 -21.90 30.74
CA ALA A 5 9.33 -20.64 30.08
C ALA A 5 8.09 -20.15 29.31
N LEU A 6 7.56 -18.99 29.70
CA LEU A 6 6.42 -18.38 29.03
C LEU A 6 6.93 -17.68 27.76
N CYS A 7 6.35 -17.98 26.60
CA CYS A 7 6.67 -17.31 25.34
C CYS A 7 5.39 -17.00 24.54
N GLY A 8 5.50 -16.09 23.57
CA GLY A 8 4.41 -15.77 22.65
C GLY A 8 4.25 -16.81 21.56
N TYR A 9 5.35 -17.22 20.93
CA TYR A 9 5.37 -18.24 19.89
C TYR A 9 6.56 -19.15 20.08
N ARG A 10 6.40 -20.44 19.78
CA ARG A 10 7.48 -21.43 19.70
C ARG A 10 7.15 -22.45 18.63
N GLY A 11 8.12 -22.76 17.77
CA GLY A 11 7.98 -23.78 16.73
C GLY A 11 9.24 -23.86 15.88
N THR A 12 9.13 -24.52 14.73
CA THR A 12 10.18 -24.44 13.70
C THR A 12 10.04 -23.13 12.90
N VAL A 13 11.10 -22.74 12.20
CA VAL A 13 11.05 -21.64 11.24
C VAL A 13 10.03 -21.92 10.13
N ALA A 14 9.89 -23.19 9.69
CA ALA A 14 8.85 -23.59 8.75
C ALA A 14 7.45 -23.25 9.27
N ASP A 15 7.12 -23.71 10.48
CA ASP A 15 5.82 -23.47 11.10
C ASP A 15 5.57 -21.96 11.32
N PHE A 16 6.63 -21.21 11.65
CA PHE A 16 6.54 -19.77 11.84
C PHE A 16 6.20 -19.04 10.54
N ILE A 17 6.85 -19.43 9.44
CA ILE A 17 6.55 -18.90 8.11
C ILE A 17 5.11 -19.22 7.73
N ASP A 18 4.66 -20.46 7.94
CA ASP A 18 3.30 -20.89 7.59
C ASP A 18 2.24 -20.17 8.46
N CYS A 19 2.53 -19.94 9.74
CA CYS A 19 1.70 -19.15 10.64
C CYS A 19 1.63 -17.67 10.22
N ALA A 20 2.76 -17.10 9.78
CA ALA A 20 2.82 -15.75 9.21
C ALA A 20 2.02 -15.66 7.90
N ASP A 21 2.11 -16.69 7.06
CA ASP A 21 1.38 -16.76 5.80
C ASP A 21 -0.13 -16.89 6.01
N SER A 22 -0.52 -17.61 7.05
CA SER A 22 -1.92 -17.71 7.47
C SER A 22 -2.41 -16.47 8.25
N ASN A 23 -1.55 -15.47 8.48
CA ASN A 23 -1.84 -14.26 9.26
C ASN A 23 -2.27 -14.55 10.72
N LEU A 24 -1.84 -15.68 11.29
CA LEU A 24 -2.23 -16.18 12.62
C LEU A 24 -1.23 -15.83 13.73
N LEU A 25 -0.10 -15.19 13.41
CA LEU A 25 0.95 -14.88 14.39
C LEU A 25 0.45 -14.04 15.57
N VAL A 26 -0.33 -12.99 15.31
CA VAL A 26 -0.82 -12.09 16.36
C VAL A 26 -1.80 -12.82 17.29
N GLU A 27 -2.72 -13.60 16.72
CA GLU A 27 -3.67 -14.40 17.50
C GLU A 27 -2.93 -15.41 18.38
N THR A 28 -1.93 -16.10 17.82
CA THR A 28 -1.11 -17.08 18.53
C THR A 28 -0.37 -16.44 19.70
N ILE A 29 0.34 -15.34 19.46
CA ILE A 29 1.13 -14.63 20.49
C ILE A 29 0.23 -14.04 21.58
N SER A 30 -0.88 -13.42 21.19
CA SER A 30 -1.82 -12.80 22.14
C SER A 30 -2.54 -13.82 23.02
N GLY A 31 -2.91 -14.97 22.45
CA GLY A 31 -3.48 -16.09 23.21
C GLY A 31 -2.53 -16.64 24.26
N ASN A 32 -1.23 -16.70 23.96
CA ASN A 32 -0.21 -17.27 24.85
C ASN A 32 0.26 -16.30 25.95
N LEU A 33 0.39 -15.00 25.64
CA LEU A 33 0.90 -14.01 26.61
C LEU A 33 -0.19 -13.30 27.42
N ALA A 34 -1.45 -13.36 26.99
CA ALA A 34 -2.61 -12.68 27.61
C ALA A 34 -2.34 -11.19 27.96
N ARG A 35 -1.44 -10.53 27.21
CA ARG A 35 -0.94 -9.16 27.46
C ARG A 35 -0.56 -8.48 26.15
N GLY A 36 -0.73 -7.15 26.10
CA GLY A 36 -0.36 -6.30 24.97
C GLY A 36 -1.43 -5.25 24.69
N SER A 37 -1.01 -4.04 24.35
CA SER A 37 -1.89 -2.95 23.92
C SER A 37 -2.13 -3.00 22.40
N LYS A 38 -3.27 -2.50 21.92
CA LYS A 38 -3.63 -2.51 20.48
C LYS A 38 -2.50 -1.99 19.54
N PRO A 39 -1.74 -0.93 19.88
CA PRO A 39 -0.64 -0.46 19.04
C PRO A 39 0.53 -1.44 18.94
N GLU A 40 0.82 -2.21 20.00
CA GLU A 40 1.90 -3.20 20.01
C GLU A 40 1.59 -4.35 19.04
N TRP A 41 0.32 -4.75 18.91
CA TRP A 41 -0.08 -5.82 17.99
C TRP A 41 0.20 -5.49 16.53
N GLY A 42 -0.04 -4.25 16.09
CA GLY A 42 0.31 -3.82 14.74
C GLY A 42 1.81 -3.87 14.49
N SER A 43 2.60 -3.40 15.45
CA SER A 43 4.07 -3.43 15.37
C SER A 43 4.62 -4.86 15.33
N TRP A 44 4.09 -5.76 16.16
CA TRP A 44 4.44 -7.18 16.14
C TRP A 44 4.08 -7.82 14.82
N ARG A 45 2.86 -7.62 14.35
CA ARG A 45 2.38 -8.20 13.10
C ARG A 45 3.28 -7.81 11.94
N ASP A 46 3.61 -6.53 11.81
CA ASP A 46 4.35 -6.05 10.65
C ASP A 46 5.84 -6.41 10.77
N GLY A 47 6.42 -6.39 11.98
CA GLY A 47 7.81 -6.77 12.21
C GLY A 47 8.09 -8.26 12.09
N LEU A 48 7.26 -9.11 12.71
CA LEU A 48 7.40 -10.57 12.61
C LEU A 48 7.08 -11.08 11.22
N GLN A 49 6.19 -10.40 10.49
CA GLN A 49 5.92 -10.73 9.09
C GLN A 49 7.15 -10.48 8.20
N LYS A 50 7.90 -9.39 8.42
CA LYS A 50 9.16 -9.13 7.72
C LYS A 50 10.20 -10.19 8.06
N LEU A 51 10.33 -10.56 9.34
CA LEU A 51 11.23 -11.63 9.75
C LEU A 51 10.88 -12.96 9.05
N ALA A 52 9.60 -13.33 9.01
CA ALA A 52 9.15 -14.52 8.30
C ALA A 52 9.52 -14.48 6.81
N ASN A 53 9.45 -13.29 6.19
CA ASN A 53 9.88 -13.10 4.82
C ASN A 53 11.39 -13.29 4.64
N ASP A 54 12.20 -12.67 5.50
CA ASP A 54 13.65 -12.79 5.43
C ASP A 54 14.12 -14.22 5.69
N LEU A 55 13.45 -14.96 6.59
CA LEU A 55 13.68 -16.38 6.81
C LEU A 55 13.25 -17.23 5.60
N ARG A 56 12.15 -16.89 4.93
CA ARG A 56 11.73 -17.54 3.68
C ARG A 56 12.77 -17.30 2.58
N LEU A 57 13.25 -16.07 2.41
CA LEU A 57 14.29 -15.76 1.44
C LEU A 57 15.60 -16.46 1.80
N ALA A 58 15.98 -16.47 3.08
CA ALA A 58 17.19 -17.14 3.56
C ALA A 58 17.17 -18.64 3.25
N SER A 59 16.01 -19.29 3.35
CA SER A 59 15.82 -20.73 3.11
C SER A 59 15.36 -21.12 1.70
N ARG A 60 15.29 -20.16 0.76
CA ARG A 60 14.69 -20.38 -0.58
C ARG A 60 15.46 -21.37 -1.46
N GLU A 61 16.79 -21.38 -1.38
CA GLU A 61 17.62 -22.29 -2.15
C GLU A 61 17.77 -23.64 -1.43
N ASP A 62 17.74 -24.74 -2.17
CA ASP A 62 17.75 -26.10 -1.61
C ASP A 62 18.90 -26.34 -0.61
N GLN A 63 20.08 -25.77 -0.86
CA GLN A 63 21.25 -25.88 0.03
C GLN A 63 21.07 -25.23 1.41
N TYR A 64 20.11 -24.32 1.56
CA TYR A 64 19.79 -23.62 2.81
C TYR A 64 18.42 -24.03 3.38
N SER A 65 17.79 -25.07 2.83
CA SER A 65 16.48 -25.57 3.29
C SER A 65 16.46 -25.96 4.77
N TRP A 66 17.60 -26.39 5.31
CA TRP A 66 17.79 -26.71 6.73
C TRP A 66 17.49 -25.54 7.69
N ILE A 67 17.55 -24.29 7.22
CA ILE A 67 17.16 -23.10 8.01
C ILE A 67 15.71 -23.22 8.48
N ARG A 68 14.84 -23.88 7.70
CA ARG A 68 13.42 -24.08 8.04
C ARG A 68 13.22 -24.95 9.27
N GLU A 69 14.19 -25.78 9.60
CA GLU A 69 14.16 -26.69 10.75
C GLU A 69 14.65 -26.04 12.05
N LEU A 70 15.24 -24.83 11.98
CA LEU A 70 15.69 -24.10 13.17
C LEU A 70 14.52 -23.86 14.12
N THR A 71 14.79 -23.93 15.42
CA THR A 71 13.83 -23.51 16.43
C THR A 71 13.72 -21.99 16.41
N ILE A 72 12.51 -21.47 16.43
CA ILE A 72 12.24 -20.04 16.64
C ILE A 72 11.30 -19.86 17.82
N VAL A 73 11.69 -18.94 18.70
CA VAL A 73 10.88 -18.49 19.85
C VAL A 73 10.69 -17.00 19.74
N CYS A 74 9.46 -16.53 19.83
CA CYS A 74 9.15 -15.10 19.89
C CYS A 74 8.63 -14.73 21.28
N GLU A 75 9.05 -13.56 21.76
CA GLU A 75 8.60 -12.96 23.02
C GLU A 75 8.86 -13.89 24.22
N LEU A 76 10.08 -14.41 24.34
CA LEU A 76 10.51 -15.28 25.44
C LEU A 76 10.60 -14.47 26.74
N CYS A 77 9.75 -14.79 27.72
CA CYS A 77 9.67 -14.08 28.98
C CYS A 77 10.68 -14.60 30.01
N PHE A 78 11.29 -13.69 30.75
CA PHE A 78 12.13 -14.03 31.90
C PHE A 78 11.32 -14.02 33.20
N THR A 79 11.45 -15.06 34.02
CA THR A 79 10.70 -15.19 35.26
C THR A 79 11.04 -14.10 36.26
N GLY A 80 10.02 -13.58 36.94
CA GLY A 80 10.17 -12.49 37.92
C GLY A 80 10.45 -11.12 37.30
N SER A 81 10.47 -11.02 35.96
CA SER A 81 10.83 -9.82 35.22
C SER A 81 9.71 -9.37 34.26
N ARG A 82 9.79 -8.10 33.82
CA ARG A 82 9.00 -7.60 32.68
C ARG A 82 9.76 -7.70 31.35
N HIS A 83 11.03 -8.08 31.40
CA HIS A 83 11.87 -8.22 30.23
C HIS A 83 11.51 -9.48 29.45
N ARG A 84 11.68 -9.38 28.13
CA ARG A 84 11.41 -10.45 27.17
C ARG A 84 12.40 -10.33 26.02
N ALA A 85 12.91 -11.45 25.54
CA ALA A 85 13.66 -11.48 24.30
C ALA A 85 12.68 -11.53 23.13
N ASP A 86 12.83 -10.61 22.17
CA ASP A 86 11.89 -10.50 21.05
C ASP A 86 11.92 -11.76 20.18
N ILE A 87 13.11 -12.18 19.76
CA ILE A 87 13.31 -13.36 18.92
C ILE A 87 14.52 -14.15 19.45
N VAL A 88 14.37 -15.46 19.54
CA VAL A 88 15.46 -16.40 19.80
C VAL A 88 15.42 -17.48 18.72
N LEU A 89 16.49 -17.57 17.93
CA LEU A 89 16.71 -18.65 16.98
C LEU A 89 17.65 -19.68 17.61
N GLY A 90 17.33 -20.95 17.46
CA GLY A 90 18.03 -22.06 18.10
C GLY A 90 18.35 -23.17 17.14
N GLY A 91 19.58 -23.68 17.20
CA GLY A 91 20.02 -24.81 16.41
C GLY A 91 21.29 -25.45 16.95
N MET A 92 21.97 -26.21 16.10
CA MET A 92 23.29 -26.77 16.39
C MET A 92 24.34 -26.03 15.56
N ASP A 93 25.53 -25.82 16.12
CA ASP A 93 26.68 -25.30 15.37
C ASP A 93 27.36 -26.39 14.52
N SER A 94 28.44 -26.04 13.82
CA SER A 94 29.22 -26.98 13.00
C SER A 94 29.95 -28.09 13.81
N THR A 95 30.00 -27.95 15.13
CA THR A 95 30.59 -28.92 16.06
C THR A 95 29.55 -29.76 16.80
N ASN A 96 28.26 -29.62 16.43
CA ASN A 96 27.10 -30.25 17.06
C ASN A 96 26.90 -29.83 18.52
N ASN A 97 27.26 -28.60 18.87
CA ASN A 97 26.91 -27.99 20.14
C ASN A 97 25.66 -27.09 19.98
N PRO A 98 24.80 -27.01 21.01
CA PRO A 98 23.69 -26.06 21.04
C PRO A 98 24.15 -24.63 20.76
N CYS A 99 23.47 -23.94 19.86
CA CYS A 99 23.72 -22.55 19.55
C CYS A 99 22.39 -21.77 19.54
N LEU A 100 22.41 -20.55 20.07
CA LEU A 100 21.27 -19.64 20.10
C LEU A 100 21.69 -18.27 19.59
N LEU A 101 20.82 -17.64 18.82
CA LEU A 101 20.93 -16.25 18.39
C LEU A 101 19.74 -15.47 18.93
N VAL A 102 20.00 -14.52 19.83
CA VAL A 102 19.00 -13.62 20.38
C VAL A 102 18.98 -12.34 19.56
N LEU A 103 17.84 -12.02 18.95
CA LEU A 103 17.64 -10.82 18.15
C LEU A 103 16.66 -9.86 18.83
N GLU A 104 17.10 -8.63 19.08
CA GLU A 104 16.21 -7.52 19.42
C GLU A 104 15.62 -6.93 18.13
N ALA A 105 14.29 -6.87 18.02
CA ALA A 105 13.64 -6.43 16.79
C ALA A 105 13.10 -4.99 16.94
N LYS A 106 13.62 -4.04 16.14
CA LYS A 106 13.03 -2.71 16.05
C LYS A 106 12.61 -2.38 14.63
N GLN A 107 11.45 -1.73 14.50
CA GLN A 107 10.94 -1.21 13.22
C GLN A 107 11.53 0.18 12.86
N TRP A 108 12.72 0.50 13.39
CA TRP A 108 13.38 1.79 13.19
C TRP A 108 13.94 1.94 11.76
N SER A 109 13.86 3.15 11.25
CA SER A 109 14.49 3.64 10.02
C SER A 109 15.56 4.69 10.32
N SER A 110 16.37 5.06 9.33
CA SER A 110 17.45 6.03 9.48
C SER A 110 16.97 7.40 10.01
N ASP A 111 15.79 7.85 9.60
CA ASP A 111 15.19 9.11 10.07
C ASP A 111 14.53 9.02 11.47
N SER A 112 14.52 7.84 12.09
CA SER A 112 13.81 7.59 13.35
C SER A 112 14.72 7.43 14.56
N VAL A 113 16.04 7.42 14.38
CA VAL A 113 17.00 7.21 15.45
C VAL A 113 18.15 8.19 15.30
N GLU A 114 18.46 8.87 16.39
CA GLU A 114 19.58 9.79 16.51
C GLU A 114 20.54 9.29 17.59
N ILE A 115 21.82 9.62 17.42
CA ILE A 115 22.87 9.28 18.38
C ILE A 115 22.65 10.07 19.67
N ASN A 116 22.87 9.43 20.81
CA ASN A 116 22.95 10.13 22.09
C ASN A 116 24.41 10.48 22.38
N GLU A 117 24.76 11.75 22.21
CA GLU A 117 26.13 12.22 22.42
C GLU A 117 26.61 12.10 23.88
N ASP A 118 25.69 12.04 24.85
CA ASP A 118 26.01 11.95 26.27
C ASP A 118 26.30 10.52 26.72
N ASP A 119 25.67 9.52 26.10
CA ASP A 119 25.82 8.10 26.44
C ASP A 119 25.41 7.21 25.26
N PHE A 120 26.41 6.69 24.55
CA PHE A 120 26.23 5.83 23.38
C PHE A 120 25.53 4.51 23.69
N HIS A 121 25.44 4.08 24.96
CA HIS A 121 24.64 2.90 25.31
C HIS A 121 23.15 3.11 25.03
N TYR A 122 22.72 4.36 24.92
CA TYR A 122 21.35 4.72 24.57
C TYR A 122 21.30 5.43 23.22
N VAL A 123 20.14 5.33 22.58
CA VAL A 123 19.81 6.05 21.36
C VAL A 123 18.56 6.88 21.57
N VAL A 124 18.47 8.00 20.87
CA VAL A 124 17.28 8.85 20.87
C VAL A 124 16.37 8.35 19.74
N ALA A 125 15.37 7.54 20.10
CA ALA A 125 14.41 7.02 19.14
C ALA A 125 13.20 7.95 19.02
N ASN A 126 12.95 8.45 17.82
CA ASN A 126 11.71 9.10 17.41
C ASN A 126 10.62 8.03 17.24
N ALA A 127 9.86 7.80 18.32
CA ALA A 127 8.73 6.88 18.30
C ALA A 127 7.57 7.43 17.45
N TYR A 128 6.61 6.56 17.15
CA TYR A 128 5.36 6.92 16.49
C TYR A 128 4.71 8.15 17.18
N ARG A 129 4.45 9.25 16.42
CA ARG A 129 3.91 10.57 16.86
C ARG A 129 4.94 11.61 17.31
N ASP A 130 6.16 11.61 16.77
CA ASP A 130 7.19 12.62 17.06
C ASP A 130 7.54 12.72 18.57
N VAL A 131 7.34 11.62 19.30
CA VAL A 131 7.75 11.52 20.70
C VAL A 131 9.14 10.91 20.72
N THR A 132 10.13 11.69 21.13
CA THR A 132 11.47 11.19 21.41
C THR A 132 11.47 10.39 22.70
N SER A 133 12.11 9.23 22.68
CA SER A 133 12.37 8.45 23.88
C SER A 133 13.80 7.96 23.88
N LEU A 134 14.44 8.03 25.03
CA LEU A 134 15.75 7.42 25.24
C LEU A 134 15.55 5.91 25.37
N GLN A 135 16.18 5.15 24.49
CA GLN A 135 16.07 3.69 24.41
C GLN A 135 17.47 3.08 24.51
N LEU A 136 17.60 1.93 25.18
CA LEU A 136 18.86 1.20 25.17
C LEU A 136 19.19 0.77 23.73
N HIS A 137 20.46 0.79 23.36
CA HIS A 137 20.91 0.30 22.05
C HIS A 137 20.47 -1.17 21.86
N PRO A 138 19.90 -1.54 20.70
CA PRO A 138 19.28 -2.85 20.52
C PRO A 138 20.26 -4.02 20.67
N ILE A 139 21.53 -3.87 20.27
CA ILE A 139 22.58 -4.88 20.53
C ILE A 139 22.80 -5.06 22.03
N LEU A 140 22.88 -3.97 22.80
CA LEU A 140 23.10 -4.07 24.25
C LEU A 140 21.91 -4.73 24.94
N GLN A 141 20.70 -4.43 24.47
CA GLN A 141 19.48 -5.07 24.93
C GLN A 141 19.49 -6.58 24.64
N ALA A 142 19.78 -6.98 23.39
CA ALA A 142 19.93 -8.38 23.00
C ALA A 142 21.02 -9.10 23.80
N ARG A 143 22.16 -8.45 24.03
CA ARG A 143 23.26 -8.98 24.84
C ARG A 143 22.84 -9.23 26.28
N GLY A 144 22.06 -8.32 26.88
CA GLY A 144 21.51 -8.52 28.22
C GLY A 144 20.61 -9.77 28.31
N TYR A 145 19.83 -10.04 27.27
CA TYR A 145 19.04 -11.28 27.17
C TYR A 145 19.91 -12.50 26.95
N ALA A 146 20.87 -12.44 26.02
CA ALA A 146 21.81 -13.52 25.75
C ALA A 146 22.57 -13.94 27.03
N SER A 147 23.17 -12.99 27.76
CA SER A 147 23.86 -13.28 29.02
C SER A 147 22.95 -13.84 30.11
N SER A 148 21.67 -13.44 30.14
CA SER A 148 20.70 -14.04 31.07
C SER A 148 20.37 -15.49 30.71
N LEU A 149 20.35 -15.83 29.41
CA LEU A 149 20.15 -17.22 28.95
C LEU A 149 21.39 -18.08 29.24
N GLU A 150 22.61 -17.56 29.04
CA GLU A 150 23.87 -18.27 29.31
C GLU A 150 24.04 -18.67 30.78
N GLN A 151 23.50 -17.87 31.71
CA GLN A 151 23.54 -18.18 33.14
C GLN A 151 22.63 -19.34 33.54
N SER A 152 21.73 -19.79 32.67
CA SER A 152 20.86 -20.92 32.93
C SER A 152 21.65 -22.23 32.87
N GLU A 153 21.52 -23.09 33.89
CA GLU A 153 22.12 -24.43 33.90
C GLU A 153 21.71 -25.26 32.66
N ALA A 154 20.51 -25.01 32.15
CA ALA A 154 19.98 -25.69 30.96
C ALA A 154 20.75 -25.35 29.67
N LEU A 155 21.45 -24.22 29.64
CA LEU A 155 22.21 -23.71 28.49
C LEU A 155 23.73 -23.61 28.75
N HIS A 156 24.25 -24.23 29.80
CA HIS A 156 25.68 -24.09 30.18
C HIS A 156 26.69 -24.52 29.10
N ASN A 157 26.31 -25.38 28.16
CA ASN A 157 27.14 -25.80 27.02
C ASN A 157 26.71 -25.17 25.70
N ALA A 158 25.75 -24.24 25.73
CA ALA A 158 25.25 -23.58 24.55
C ALA A 158 26.05 -22.30 24.27
N GLN A 159 26.37 -22.06 23.01
CA GLN A 159 26.81 -20.74 22.57
C GLN A 159 25.60 -19.84 22.42
N VAL A 160 25.56 -18.68 23.11
CA VAL A 160 24.47 -17.72 22.96
C VAL A 160 25.03 -16.42 22.41
N LEU A 161 24.50 -16.01 21.26
CA LEU A 161 24.93 -14.83 20.52
C LEU A 161 23.85 -13.78 20.51
N SER A 162 24.22 -12.54 20.22
CA SER A 162 23.31 -11.41 20.26
C SER A 162 23.26 -10.68 18.92
N GLY A 163 22.15 -10.01 18.65
CA GLY A 163 22.04 -9.17 17.48
C GLY A 163 20.81 -8.27 17.48
N ALA A 164 20.74 -7.41 16.49
CA ALA A 164 19.58 -6.56 16.25
C ALA A 164 19.01 -6.82 14.85
N TYR A 165 17.69 -6.98 14.79
CA TYR A 165 16.91 -7.09 13.57
C TYR A 165 16.22 -5.76 13.26
N LEU A 166 16.71 -5.04 12.26
CA LEU A 166 16.32 -3.68 11.92
C LEU A 166 15.95 -3.58 10.43
N PRO A 167 14.83 -4.18 10.00
CA PRO A 167 14.52 -4.38 8.57
C PRO A 167 14.19 -3.09 7.80
N ASN A 168 14.06 -1.94 8.46
CA ASN A 168 13.86 -0.64 7.82
C ASN A 168 15.09 0.29 7.96
N MET A 169 16.16 -0.15 8.63
CA MET A 169 17.35 0.66 8.88
C MET A 169 18.36 0.43 7.75
N ARG A 170 18.87 1.50 7.14
CA ARG A 170 19.98 1.43 6.18
C ARG A 170 21.32 1.46 6.92
N SER A 171 22.34 0.88 6.30
CA SER A 171 23.70 1.00 6.80
C SER A 171 24.20 2.45 6.82
N GLY A 172 25.23 2.69 7.63
CA GLY A 172 25.84 4.00 7.83
C GLY A 172 25.11 4.88 8.85
N ASN A 173 24.14 4.35 9.61
CA ASN A 173 23.53 5.11 10.71
C ASN A 173 24.49 5.11 11.93
N PRO A 174 25.03 6.27 12.34
CA PRO A 174 26.05 6.33 13.40
C PRO A 174 25.52 5.94 14.78
N ALA A 175 24.21 6.04 15.02
CA ALA A 175 23.61 5.63 16.29
C ALA A 175 23.48 4.11 16.43
N ILE A 176 23.40 3.38 15.32
CA ILE A 176 23.22 1.92 15.28
C ILE A 176 24.54 1.19 15.05
N GLU A 177 25.43 1.80 14.27
CA GLU A 177 26.73 1.23 13.92
C GLU A 177 27.88 1.86 14.72
N GLU A 178 27.57 2.32 15.92
CA GLU A 178 28.56 2.89 16.84
C GLU A 178 29.66 1.83 17.17
N PRO A 179 30.93 2.05 16.75
CA PRO A 179 31.97 1.04 16.85
C PRO A 179 32.25 0.58 18.28
N SER A 180 32.08 1.46 19.26
CA SER A 180 32.32 1.14 20.68
C SER A 180 31.31 0.14 21.28
N ILE A 181 30.17 -0.08 20.63
CA ILE A 181 29.12 -0.97 21.14
C ILE A 181 29.31 -2.40 20.62
N ARG A 182 29.76 -2.57 19.37
CA ARG A 182 29.77 -3.87 18.69
C ARG A 182 31.00 -4.70 19.05
N ARG A 183 30.79 -5.92 19.52
CA ARG A 183 31.82 -6.95 19.61
C ARG A 183 31.89 -7.72 18.30
N ALA A 184 33.03 -7.60 17.61
CA ALA A 184 33.26 -8.34 16.38
C ALA A 184 33.01 -9.84 16.60
N ASN A 185 32.35 -10.49 15.64
CA ASN A 185 32.02 -11.92 15.65
C ASN A 185 31.04 -12.40 16.73
N GLN A 186 30.55 -11.54 17.62
CA GLN A 186 29.56 -11.89 18.66
C GLN A 186 28.23 -11.15 18.49
N ASP A 187 28.27 -9.94 17.91
CA ASP A 187 27.08 -9.12 17.71
C ASP A 187 26.74 -8.90 16.23
N PHE A 188 25.54 -9.31 15.85
CA PHE A 188 25.05 -9.28 14.48
C PHE A 188 24.05 -8.15 14.23
N LEU A 189 24.12 -7.55 13.05
CA LEU A 189 23.16 -6.55 12.59
C LEU A 189 22.51 -7.06 11.30
N VAL A 190 21.18 -7.09 11.28
CA VAL A 190 20.39 -7.36 10.08
C VAL A 190 19.72 -6.06 9.66
N LEU A 191 20.18 -5.49 8.55
CA LEU A 191 19.77 -4.18 8.04
C LEU A 191 19.05 -4.31 6.68
N LEU A 192 18.36 -3.25 6.26
CA LEU A 192 17.56 -3.20 5.03
C LEU A 192 18.36 -3.46 3.76
N ASP A 193 19.57 -2.92 3.66
CA ASP A 193 20.40 -2.99 2.46
C ASP A 193 21.16 -4.31 2.31
N GLY A 194 21.14 -5.15 3.35
CA GLY A 194 21.72 -6.49 3.29
C GLY A 194 23.24 -6.51 3.22
N SER A 195 23.94 -5.52 3.79
CA SER A 195 25.41 -5.53 3.92
C SER A 195 25.92 -6.84 4.53
N ILE A 196 25.15 -7.41 5.46
CA ILE A 196 25.20 -8.82 5.87
C ILE A 196 23.75 -9.31 5.90
N THR A 197 23.43 -10.40 5.18
CA THR A 197 22.06 -10.93 5.16
C THR A 197 21.80 -11.83 6.36
N LEU A 198 20.51 -12.01 6.72
CA LEU A 198 20.12 -13.00 7.73
C LEU A 198 20.62 -14.40 7.34
N ARG A 199 20.61 -14.75 6.05
CA ARG A 199 21.16 -16.03 5.55
C ARG A 199 22.63 -16.19 5.89
N ASP A 200 23.44 -15.15 5.67
CA ASP A 200 24.89 -15.20 5.93
C ASP A 200 25.17 -15.43 7.42
N ILE A 201 24.41 -14.75 8.28
CA ILE A 201 24.50 -14.95 9.74
C ILE A 201 24.11 -16.38 10.10
N LEU A 202 22.94 -16.85 9.66
CA LEU A 202 22.47 -18.19 10.01
C LEU A 202 23.43 -19.28 9.50
N SER A 203 23.94 -19.14 8.28
CA SER A 203 24.88 -20.10 7.68
C SER A 203 26.25 -20.10 8.36
N ARG A 204 26.62 -18.99 9.00
CA ARG A 204 27.84 -18.90 9.80
C ARG A 204 27.68 -19.56 11.18
N LEU A 205 26.49 -19.48 11.77
CA LEU A 205 26.25 -19.90 13.15
C LEU A 205 25.79 -21.35 13.26
N PHE A 206 24.94 -21.80 12.35
CA PHE A 206 24.26 -23.07 12.46
C PHE A 206 24.71 -24.06 11.39
N SER A 207 24.59 -25.35 11.70
CA SER A 207 24.68 -26.45 10.75
C SER A 207 23.38 -27.24 10.74
N GLY A 208 22.97 -27.74 9.56
CA GLY A 208 21.79 -28.59 9.45
C GLY A 208 22.06 -29.95 10.11
N GLY A 209 21.25 -30.32 11.12
CA GLY A 209 21.40 -31.58 11.86
C GLY A 209 20.09 -32.08 12.48
N ASP A 210 20.03 -33.37 12.80
CA ASP A 210 18.81 -34.09 13.21
C ASP A 210 18.32 -33.78 14.65
N GLU A 211 19.09 -33.02 15.44
CA GLU A 211 18.83 -32.77 16.87
C GLU A 211 18.14 -31.43 17.18
N LEU A 212 17.46 -30.82 16.20
CA LEU A 212 16.86 -29.48 16.35
C LEU A 212 15.71 -29.42 17.37
N GLY A 213 15.02 -30.54 17.62
CA GLY A 213 14.03 -30.65 18.70
C GLY A 213 14.60 -30.46 20.11
N VAL A 214 15.92 -30.66 20.28
CA VAL A 214 16.60 -30.54 21.58
C VAL A 214 16.57 -29.10 22.10
N ILE A 215 16.78 -28.09 21.24
CA ILE A 215 16.75 -26.68 21.68
C ILE A 215 15.36 -26.26 22.13
N SER A 216 14.33 -26.65 21.36
CA SER A 216 12.94 -26.36 21.71
C SER A 216 12.57 -26.94 23.08
N GLN A 217 13.01 -28.17 23.35
CA GLN A 217 12.79 -28.84 24.63
C GLN A 217 13.60 -28.21 25.79
N ILE A 218 14.86 -27.83 25.55
CA ILE A 218 15.67 -27.11 26.54
C ILE A 218 14.99 -25.81 26.96
N ILE A 219 14.45 -25.04 26.00
CA ILE A 219 13.74 -23.79 26.31
C ILE A 219 12.43 -24.08 27.06
N GLU A 220 11.74 -25.17 26.75
CA GLU A 220 10.49 -25.55 27.43
C GLU A 220 10.67 -25.90 28.91
N ASP A 221 11.68 -26.70 29.21
CA ASP A 221 11.90 -27.30 30.52
C ASP A 221 12.68 -26.38 31.48
N ALA A 222 13.20 -25.26 30.97
CA ALA A 222 14.03 -24.32 31.73
C ALA A 222 13.24 -23.11 32.23
N GLU A 223 13.67 -22.60 33.39
CA GLU A 223 13.24 -21.32 33.91
C GLU A 223 14.36 -20.30 33.72
N PHE A 224 14.11 -19.22 32.98
CA PHE A 224 15.11 -18.19 32.72
C PHE A 224 14.87 -16.97 33.61
N VAL A 225 15.87 -16.60 34.42
CA VAL A 225 15.81 -15.42 35.28
C VAL A 225 16.59 -14.29 34.62
N PHE A 226 16.00 -13.10 34.55
CA PHE A 226 16.70 -11.94 34.01
C PHE A 226 17.73 -11.42 35.01
N SER A 227 19.00 -11.44 34.65
CA SER A 227 20.07 -10.77 35.39
C SER A 227 20.26 -9.37 34.80
N ASN A 228 20.13 -8.33 35.63
CA ASN A 228 20.23 -6.95 35.16
C ASN A 228 21.64 -6.68 34.60
N PRO A 229 21.80 -6.14 33.37
CA PRO A 229 23.12 -5.95 32.77
C PRO A 229 23.98 -4.84 33.40
N THR A 230 23.53 -4.18 34.48
CA THR A 230 24.19 -2.99 35.04
C THR A 230 25.57 -3.23 35.67
N GLU A 231 26.11 -4.45 35.59
CA GLU A 231 27.52 -4.76 35.81
C GLU A 231 28.19 -5.02 34.45
N TYR A 232 28.16 -4.04 33.53
CA TYR A 232 29.05 -4.08 32.37
C TYR A 232 30.47 -3.75 32.83
N ASP A 233 31.22 -4.77 33.25
CA ASP A 233 32.69 -4.68 33.35
C ASP A 233 33.24 -4.74 31.91
N VAL A 234 33.16 -3.61 31.20
CA VAL A 234 33.91 -3.44 29.96
C VAL A 234 35.34 -3.14 30.37
N SER A 235 36.12 -4.20 30.58
CA SER A 235 37.57 -4.09 30.53
C SER A 235 37.95 -3.47 29.18
N PRO A 236 38.71 -2.37 29.13
CA PRO A 236 39.15 -1.76 27.87
C PRO A 236 40.14 -2.61 27.05
N ASP A 237 40.47 -3.83 27.48
CA ASP A 237 41.68 -4.54 27.03
C ASP A 237 41.49 -5.66 25.99
N ASP A 238 40.29 -5.90 25.45
CA ASP A 238 40.08 -6.91 24.38
C ASP A 238 39.83 -6.29 22.99
N CYS A 239 40.37 -5.09 22.75
CA CYS A 239 40.56 -4.56 21.40
C CYS A 239 41.91 -5.08 20.87
N GLU A 240 41.98 -6.34 20.45
CA GLU A 240 43.07 -6.72 19.55
C GLU A 240 42.81 -6.01 18.21
N ASP A 241 43.72 -5.09 17.89
CA ASP A 241 43.84 -4.41 16.60
C ASP A 241 44.07 -5.45 15.49
N ASP A 242 43.01 -6.10 15.02
CA ASP A 242 43.01 -6.74 13.72
C ASP A 242 42.87 -5.64 12.66
N ASP A 243 44.03 -5.25 12.16
CA ASP A 243 44.31 -4.32 11.06
C ASP A 243 43.45 -4.65 9.82
N TRP A 244 42.23 -4.13 9.77
CA TRP A 244 41.44 -4.02 8.55
C TRP A 244 41.94 -2.83 7.73
N SER A 245 43.13 -2.98 7.14
CA SER A 245 43.53 -2.19 5.98
C SER A 245 42.77 -2.69 4.75
N VAL A 246 41.52 -2.24 4.61
CA VAL A 246 40.85 -2.23 3.31
C VAL A 246 41.13 -0.87 2.71
N ASP A 247 41.94 -0.88 1.65
CA ASP A 247 42.16 0.26 0.79
C ASP A 247 40.81 0.83 0.35
N ASN A 248 40.46 2.00 0.91
CA ASN A 248 39.36 2.84 0.44
C ASN A 248 39.78 3.47 -0.89
N GLU A 249 39.85 2.67 -1.95
CA GLU A 249 39.62 3.18 -3.29
C GLU A 249 38.11 3.26 -3.51
N SER A 250 37.65 4.50 -3.57
CA SER A 250 36.32 4.92 -3.93
C SER A 250 35.95 4.46 -5.34
N GLU A 251 35.57 3.20 -5.51
CA GLU A 251 34.97 2.65 -6.75
C GLU A 251 33.80 1.70 -6.48
N GLU A 252 33.00 1.89 -5.43
CA GLU A 252 31.71 1.18 -5.29
C GLU A 252 30.56 2.12 -4.93
N ASN A 253 30.30 3.06 -5.84
CA ASN A 253 28.96 3.67 -6.00
C ASN A 253 28.36 3.35 -7.39
N GLN A 254 28.91 2.34 -8.08
CA GLN A 254 28.52 1.96 -9.45
C GLN A 254 27.87 0.57 -9.58
N SER A 255 27.87 -0.28 -8.54
CA SER A 255 27.28 -1.62 -8.63
C SER A 255 25.78 -1.70 -8.28
N MET A 256 25.18 -0.62 -7.74
CA MET A 256 23.72 -0.53 -7.49
C MET A 256 23.00 0.46 -8.41
N SER A 257 23.74 1.14 -9.28
CA SER A 257 23.22 1.93 -10.41
C SER A 257 22.77 1.03 -11.58
N SER A 258 23.24 -0.22 -11.63
CA SER A 258 23.04 -1.13 -12.76
C SER A 258 21.73 -1.94 -12.73
N MET A 259 20.89 -1.79 -11.70
CA MET A 259 19.52 -2.35 -11.66
C MET A 259 18.43 -1.27 -11.73
N VAL A 260 18.77 -0.02 -12.01
CA VAL A 260 17.80 1.06 -12.19
C VAL A 260 17.79 1.45 -13.66
N SER A 261 16.88 0.86 -14.43
CA SER A 261 16.51 1.42 -15.73
C SER A 261 15.96 2.83 -15.48
N ALA A 262 16.76 3.84 -15.81
CA ALA A 262 16.51 5.26 -15.57
C ALA A 262 15.42 5.87 -16.47
N GLU A 263 14.36 5.11 -16.81
CA GLU A 263 13.42 5.48 -17.88
C GLU A 263 11.95 5.60 -17.45
N GLN A 264 11.66 5.72 -16.15
CA GLN A 264 10.28 5.74 -15.65
C GLN A 264 9.99 6.89 -14.69
N VAL A 265 10.31 8.12 -15.06
CA VAL A 265 9.73 9.30 -14.38
C VAL A 265 8.51 9.73 -15.20
N PHE A 266 7.36 9.13 -14.89
CA PHE A 266 6.06 9.62 -15.40
C PHE A 266 5.48 10.59 -14.38
N ASP A 267 5.08 11.77 -14.85
CA ASP A 267 4.55 12.81 -13.97
C ASP A 267 3.28 12.30 -13.27
N GLY A 268 3.39 12.02 -11.97
CA GLY A 268 2.29 11.48 -11.18
C GLY A 268 2.06 9.97 -11.21
N LEU A 269 3.10 9.17 -11.42
CA LEU A 269 3.09 7.72 -11.21
C LEU A 269 4.12 7.33 -10.15
N GLY A 270 3.72 6.59 -9.12
CA GLY A 270 4.65 6.14 -8.09
C GLY A 270 5.48 4.92 -8.50
N TYR A 271 4.88 3.92 -9.12
CA TYR A 271 5.61 2.74 -9.56
C TYR A 271 4.92 2.11 -10.77
N TYR A 272 5.72 1.51 -11.65
CA TYR A 272 5.26 0.59 -12.70
C TYR A 272 6.30 -0.51 -12.89
N GLY A 273 5.85 -1.75 -13.03
CA GLY A 273 6.71 -2.88 -13.36
C GLY A 273 5.93 -4.18 -13.48
N SER A 274 6.63 -5.27 -13.75
CA SER A 274 6.01 -6.60 -13.74
C SER A 274 5.61 -7.01 -12.32
N ARG A 275 4.69 -7.96 -12.20
CA ARG A 275 4.35 -8.60 -10.94
C ARG A 275 5.60 -9.13 -10.22
N GLU A 276 6.51 -9.76 -10.94
CA GLU A 276 7.73 -10.34 -10.39
C GLU A 276 8.64 -9.25 -9.80
N GLU A 277 8.86 -8.16 -10.53
CA GLU A 277 9.65 -7.02 -10.06
C GLU A 277 9.01 -6.36 -8.84
N PHE A 278 7.69 -6.20 -8.85
CA PHE A 278 6.94 -5.63 -7.74
C PHE A 278 7.07 -6.48 -6.48
N VAL A 279 6.90 -7.80 -6.60
CA VAL A 279 7.03 -8.74 -5.48
C VAL A 279 8.45 -8.72 -4.93
N GLU A 280 9.47 -8.73 -5.79
CA GLU A 280 10.87 -8.67 -5.36
C GLU A 280 11.18 -7.36 -4.61
N LEU A 281 10.73 -6.22 -5.11
CA LEU A 281 10.90 -4.93 -4.44
C LEU A 281 10.17 -4.86 -3.10
N CYS A 282 9.00 -5.47 -2.99
CA CYS A 282 8.27 -5.57 -1.72
C CYS A 282 8.99 -6.50 -0.73
N ASP A 283 9.47 -7.65 -1.19
CA ASP A 283 10.16 -8.65 -0.39
C ASP A 283 11.49 -8.11 0.16
N ARG A 284 12.17 -7.24 -0.59
CA ARG A 284 13.36 -6.50 -0.15
C ARG A 284 13.03 -5.21 0.61
N ASN A 285 11.76 -4.92 0.86
CA ASN A 285 11.29 -3.74 1.58
C ASN A 285 11.72 -2.40 0.92
N LEU A 286 11.84 -2.39 -0.42
CA LEU A 286 12.31 -1.25 -1.23
C LEU A 286 11.19 -0.50 -1.98
N ILE A 287 9.99 -1.07 -2.11
CA ILE A 287 8.90 -0.48 -2.93
C ILE A 287 8.52 0.95 -2.52
N ALA A 288 8.45 1.25 -1.22
CA ALA A 288 8.09 2.59 -0.75
C ALA A 288 9.17 3.64 -1.08
N HIS A 289 10.44 3.25 -1.08
CA HIS A 289 11.53 4.11 -1.54
C HIS A 289 11.41 4.38 -3.04
N ARG A 290 11.12 3.35 -3.83
CA ARG A 290 10.92 3.47 -5.28
C ARG A 290 9.79 4.44 -5.61
N ILE A 291 8.66 4.34 -4.89
CA ILE A 291 7.53 5.27 -5.03
C ILE A 291 7.91 6.70 -4.65
N ARG A 292 8.57 6.89 -3.50
CA ARG A 292 9.03 8.20 -3.04
C ARG A 292 9.95 8.87 -4.07
N GLU A 293 10.89 8.12 -4.63
CA GLU A 293 11.82 8.58 -5.67
C GLU A 293 11.09 8.94 -6.97
N SER A 294 10.20 8.07 -7.45
CA SER A 294 9.44 8.30 -8.69
C SER A 294 8.53 9.53 -8.60
N LEU A 295 7.87 9.74 -7.46
CA LEU A 295 7.02 10.91 -7.23
C LEU A 295 7.82 12.19 -6.95
N GLY A 296 9.13 12.09 -6.70
CA GLY A 296 9.98 13.23 -6.35
C GLY A 296 9.58 13.92 -5.05
N VAL A 297 8.96 13.18 -4.10
CA VAL A 297 8.46 13.75 -2.84
C VAL A 297 9.49 13.61 -1.73
N ASN A 298 9.72 14.70 -0.98
CA ASN A 298 10.58 14.66 0.20
C ASN A 298 9.77 14.21 1.43
N MET A 299 9.62 12.89 1.57
CA MET A 299 8.84 12.28 2.64
C MET A 299 9.70 11.40 3.56
N ARG A 300 9.62 11.67 4.87
CA ARG A 300 10.29 10.85 5.90
C ARG A 300 9.65 9.48 6.01
N GLU A 301 10.44 8.48 6.36
CA GLU A 301 9.97 7.09 6.55
C GLU A 301 9.05 6.92 7.77
N THR A 302 9.07 7.90 8.68
CA THR A 302 8.20 7.94 9.87
C THR A 302 6.79 8.41 9.57
N THR A 303 6.52 8.95 8.37
CA THR A 303 5.19 9.39 7.97
C THR A 303 4.22 8.22 7.81
N SER A 304 2.93 8.48 8.03
CA SER A 304 1.90 7.46 7.84
C SER A 304 1.78 6.99 6.39
N GLU A 305 2.00 7.90 5.44
CA GLU A 305 1.89 7.62 4.01
C GLU A 305 3.02 6.69 3.54
N PHE A 306 4.29 6.98 3.87
CA PHE A 306 5.41 6.08 3.54
C PHE A 306 5.21 4.67 4.14
N ARG A 307 4.78 4.60 5.40
CA ARG A 307 4.45 3.32 6.06
C ARG A 307 3.27 2.61 5.37
N SER A 308 2.28 3.36 4.91
CA SER A 308 1.13 2.79 4.21
C SER A 308 1.52 2.14 2.88
N TRP A 309 2.47 2.73 2.14
CA TRP A 309 3.05 2.10 0.96
C TRP A 309 3.82 0.84 1.33
N ARG A 310 4.74 0.97 2.29
CA ARG A 310 5.65 -0.11 2.69
C ARG A 310 4.90 -1.35 3.18
N GLU A 311 4.04 -1.19 4.17
CA GLU A 311 3.33 -2.33 4.77
C GLU A 311 2.18 -2.82 3.88
N GLY A 312 1.56 -1.92 3.12
CA GLY A 312 0.34 -2.22 2.37
C GLY A 312 0.68 -2.98 1.10
N LEU A 313 1.60 -2.44 0.32
CA LEU A 313 2.04 -3.05 -0.92
C LEU A 313 2.73 -4.39 -0.65
N TYR A 314 3.42 -4.53 0.48
CA TYR A 314 3.91 -5.83 0.94
C TYR A 314 2.77 -6.85 1.14
N ARG A 315 1.65 -6.46 1.74
CA ARG A 315 0.48 -7.36 1.90
C ARG A 315 -0.14 -7.74 0.56
N LEU A 316 -0.13 -6.84 -0.44
CA LEU A 316 -0.57 -7.17 -1.79
C LEU A 316 0.43 -8.08 -2.50
N ALA A 317 1.74 -7.85 -2.37
CA ALA A 317 2.79 -8.68 -2.94
C ALA A 317 2.70 -10.13 -2.48
N ARG A 318 2.28 -10.38 -1.24
CA ARG A 318 2.01 -11.73 -0.74
C ARG A 318 0.92 -12.45 -1.55
N VAL A 319 -0.19 -11.77 -1.87
CA VAL A 319 -1.25 -12.32 -2.73
C VAL A 319 -0.69 -12.57 -4.13
N LEU A 320 0.02 -11.58 -4.68
CA LEU A 320 0.54 -11.65 -6.05
C LEU A 320 1.63 -12.70 -6.23
N ARG A 321 2.33 -13.11 -5.16
CA ARG A 321 3.32 -14.18 -5.21
C ARG A 321 2.72 -15.50 -5.70
N ASP A 322 1.48 -15.78 -5.29
CA ASP A 322 0.75 -17.02 -5.62
C ASP A 322 -0.05 -16.91 -6.92
N VAL A 323 0.09 -15.79 -7.64
CA VAL A 323 -0.52 -15.57 -8.96
C VAL A 323 0.56 -15.72 -10.03
N ASP A 324 0.51 -16.83 -10.77
CA ASP A 324 1.45 -17.12 -11.87
C ASP A 324 0.90 -16.62 -13.21
N LEU A 325 0.67 -15.31 -13.30
CA LEU A 325 0.13 -14.67 -14.50
C LEU A 325 0.97 -13.43 -14.88
N PRO A 326 1.12 -13.15 -16.18
CA PRO A 326 1.88 -12.00 -16.68
C PRO A 326 1.10 -10.69 -16.50
N ILE A 327 1.08 -10.22 -15.27
CA ILE A 327 0.37 -9.01 -14.86
C ILE A 327 1.39 -7.90 -14.61
N HIS A 328 1.06 -6.69 -15.06
CA HIS A 328 1.78 -5.48 -14.69
C HIS A 328 1.12 -4.79 -13.49
N VAL A 329 1.94 -4.19 -12.63
CA VAL A 329 1.52 -3.49 -11.42
C VAL A 329 1.88 -2.02 -11.54
N ALA A 330 0.91 -1.14 -11.32
CA ALA A 330 1.14 0.30 -11.18
C ALA A 330 0.64 0.77 -9.81
N CYS A 331 1.43 1.59 -9.11
CA CYS A 331 1.06 2.15 -7.80
C CYS A 331 1.05 3.68 -7.83
N GLU A 332 0.20 4.29 -6.99
CA GLU A 332 0.03 5.74 -6.89
C GLU A 332 -0.26 6.36 -8.27
N VAL A 333 -1.32 5.87 -8.93
CA VAL A 333 -1.71 6.31 -10.28
C VAL A 333 -2.63 7.51 -10.16
N ARG A 334 -2.22 8.68 -10.70
CA ARG A 334 -3.07 9.86 -10.73
C ARG A 334 -4.30 9.67 -11.62
N SER A 335 -5.47 10.06 -11.10
CA SER A 335 -6.72 10.15 -11.86
C SER A 335 -7.50 11.42 -11.51
N GLN A 336 -8.52 11.74 -12.33
CA GLN A 336 -9.48 12.84 -12.03
C GLN A 336 -10.31 12.59 -10.76
N ALA A 337 -10.37 11.33 -10.31
CA ALA A 337 -11.12 10.93 -9.13
C ALA A 337 -10.29 10.96 -7.84
N GLY A 338 -8.97 11.08 -7.96
CA GLY A 338 -7.99 11.03 -6.86
C GLY A 338 -6.76 10.19 -7.24
N MET A 339 -5.91 9.94 -6.25
CA MET A 339 -4.76 9.06 -6.37
C MET A 339 -5.20 7.61 -6.13
N ILE A 340 -4.90 6.72 -7.08
CA ILE A 340 -5.28 5.32 -7.03
C ILE A 340 -4.12 4.54 -6.41
N ASP A 341 -4.39 3.77 -5.37
CA ASP A 341 -3.37 3.01 -4.65
C ASP A 341 -2.65 2.03 -5.57
N VAL A 342 -3.41 1.14 -6.24
CA VAL A 342 -2.86 0.15 -7.19
C VAL A 342 -3.78 -0.07 -8.39
N VAL A 343 -3.19 -0.25 -9.57
CA VAL A 343 -3.85 -0.79 -10.76
C VAL A 343 -3.06 -1.99 -11.26
N LEU A 344 -3.73 -3.14 -11.40
CA LEU A 344 -3.19 -4.29 -12.10
C LEU A 344 -3.65 -4.27 -13.56
N GLY A 345 -2.79 -4.69 -14.48
CA GLY A 345 -3.12 -4.78 -15.90
C GLY A 345 -2.62 -6.06 -16.54
N GLY A 346 -3.44 -6.60 -17.43
CA GLY A 346 -3.17 -7.83 -18.18
C GLY A 346 -4.20 -8.02 -19.29
N ILE A 347 -4.42 -9.26 -19.69
CA ILE A 347 -5.46 -9.66 -20.64
C ILE A 347 -6.62 -10.32 -19.90
N SER A 348 -7.86 -10.04 -20.28
CA SER A 348 -9.04 -10.69 -19.70
C SER A 348 -9.08 -12.18 -20.07
N ALA A 349 -9.26 -13.05 -19.08
CA ALA A 349 -9.49 -14.49 -19.31
C ALA A 349 -10.78 -14.77 -20.10
N GLU A 350 -11.78 -13.91 -19.98
CA GLU A 350 -13.10 -14.08 -20.61
C GLU A 350 -13.13 -13.56 -22.04
N THR A 351 -12.61 -12.35 -22.27
CA THR A 351 -12.79 -11.63 -23.54
C THR A 351 -11.54 -11.55 -24.39
N VAL A 352 -10.36 -11.90 -23.84
CA VAL A 352 -9.04 -11.73 -24.47
C VAL A 352 -8.72 -10.25 -24.77
N ALA A 353 -9.52 -9.31 -24.28
CA ALA A 353 -9.28 -7.88 -24.40
C ALA A 353 -8.34 -7.38 -23.28
N PRO A 354 -7.74 -6.17 -23.41
CA PRO A 354 -7.02 -5.55 -22.32
C PRO A 354 -7.90 -5.44 -21.08
N ALA A 355 -7.37 -5.80 -19.91
CA ALA A 355 -8.08 -5.80 -18.64
C ALA A 355 -7.31 -5.03 -17.57
N PHE A 356 -8.03 -4.22 -16.81
CA PHE A 356 -7.49 -3.46 -15.69
C PHE A 356 -8.30 -3.71 -14.41
N LEU A 357 -7.58 -3.89 -13.30
CA LEU A 357 -8.18 -4.03 -11.97
C LEU A 357 -7.66 -2.91 -11.08
N VAL A 358 -8.56 -2.00 -10.72
CA VAL A 358 -8.32 -0.89 -9.80
C VAL A 358 -8.50 -1.40 -8.37
N ILE A 359 -7.47 -1.28 -7.54
CA ILE A 359 -7.46 -1.79 -6.17
C ILE A 359 -7.33 -0.61 -5.22
N GLU A 360 -8.32 -0.47 -4.34
CA GLU A 360 -8.23 0.38 -3.15
C GLU A 360 -7.63 -0.43 -1.99
N LEU A 361 -6.56 0.06 -1.39
CA LEU A 361 -5.83 -0.66 -0.35
C LEU A 361 -5.98 0.04 1.01
N LYS A 362 -6.65 -0.62 1.96
CA LYS A 362 -6.85 -0.07 3.31
C LYS A 362 -6.28 -0.97 4.38
N GLN A 363 -5.27 -0.46 5.08
CA GLN A 363 -4.66 -1.14 6.23
C GLN A 363 -5.43 -0.97 7.55
N TRP A 364 -6.73 -0.70 7.51
CA TRP A 364 -7.52 -0.51 8.73
C TRP A 364 -7.50 -1.78 9.58
N SER A 365 -7.26 -1.62 10.88
CA SER A 365 -7.42 -2.73 11.81
C SER A 365 -8.90 -3.06 11.97
N GLU A 366 -9.21 -4.33 12.15
CA GLU A 366 -10.56 -4.83 12.43
C GLU A 366 -11.27 -4.04 13.54
N LEU A 367 -10.64 -3.92 14.71
CA LEU A 367 -11.14 -3.12 15.84
C LEU A 367 -11.17 -1.61 15.58
N GLY A 368 -10.59 -1.18 14.46
CA GLY A 368 -10.54 0.20 14.02
C GLY A 368 -11.79 0.62 13.24
N ILE A 369 -12.63 -0.34 12.82
CA ILE A 369 -13.88 -0.11 12.11
C ILE A 369 -15.02 -0.14 13.14
N LEU A 370 -15.86 0.89 13.16
CA LEU A 370 -16.97 0.95 14.11
C LEU A 370 -18.19 0.18 13.58
N ASN A 371 -18.94 -0.40 14.53
CA ASN A 371 -20.10 -1.26 14.26
C ASN A 371 -21.43 -0.51 14.35
N ASP A 372 -21.41 0.79 14.64
CA ASP A 372 -22.59 1.66 14.77
C ASP A 372 -22.51 2.84 13.79
N PRO A 373 -22.61 2.58 12.47
CA PRO A 373 -22.86 3.63 11.50
C PRO A 373 -24.33 4.05 11.52
N ASP A 374 -24.58 5.36 11.43
CA ASP A 374 -25.94 5.90 11.24
C ASP A 374 -26.49 5.41 9.88
N ASP A 375 -27.79 5.08 9.77
CA ASP A 375 -28.39 4.55 8.52
C ASP A 375 -28.11 5.45 7.30
N TRP A 376 -28.19 6.77 7.49
CA TRP A 376 -27.84 7.75 6.46
C TRP A 376 -26.39 7.60 5.97
N MET A 377 -25.44 7.27 6.87
CA MET A 377 -24.05 7.08 6.47
C MET A 377 -23.91 5.87 5.54
N LEU A 378 -24.60 4.77 5.86
CA LEU A 378 -24.53 3.53 5.09
C LEU A 378 -25.15 3.70 3.71
N GLU A 379 -26.31 4.35 3.64
CA GLU A 379 -26.98 4.73 2.39
C GLU A 379 -26.09 5.62 1.50
N ASN A 380 -25.17 6.39 2.08
CA ASN A 380 -24.26 7.29 1.37
C ASN A 380 -22.85 6.71 1.18
N GLY A 381 -22.62 5.42 1.46
CA GLY A 381 -21.31 4.80 1.29
C GLY A 381 -20.24 5.32 2.25
N ILE A 382 -20.63 5.75 3.45
CA ILE A 382 -19.75 6.32 4.48
C ILE A 382 -19.70 5.38 5.68
N ILE A 383 -18.49 5.14 6.20
CA ILE A 383 -18.26 4.38 7.43
C ILE A 383 -17.35 5.14 8.39
N ARG A 384 -17.33 4.72 9.66
CA ARG A 384 -16.43 5.28 10.68
C ARG A 384 -15.26 4.33 10.92
N ALA A 385 -14.06 4.79 10.64
CA ALA A 385 -12.85 4.01 10.82
C ALA A 385 -11.69 4.84 11.41
N HIS A 386 -10.72 4.16 12.02
CA HIS A 386 -9.43 4.73 12.38
C HIS A 386 -8.54 4.87 11.14
N VAL A 387 -8.44 6.09 10.61
CA VAL A 387 -7.68 6.40 9.39
C VAL A 387 -6.34 7.06 9.75
N GLY A 388 -5.37 6.25 10.22
CA GLY A 388 -3.99 6.73 10.46
C GLY A 388 -3.82 7.58 11.72
N GLY A 389 -4.47 7.22 12.83
CA GLY A 389 -4.31 7.90 14.13
C GLY A 389 -5.33 7.44 15.19
N PRO A 390 -5.30 8.02 16.41
CA PRO A 390 -6.23 7.65 17.49
C PRO A 390 -7.67 8.14 17.25
N SER A 391 -7.90 9.00 16.24
CA SER A 391 -9.21 9.52 15.92
C SER A 391 -9.96 8.62 14.94
N VAL A 392 -11.18 8.25 15.31
CA VAL A 392 -12.17 7.74 14.36
C VAL A 392 -12.65 8.88 13.47
N ARG A 393 -12.77 8.63 12.16
CA ARG A 393 -13.30 9.59 11.20
C ARG A 393 -14.37 8.94 10.32
N ALA A 394 -15.35 9.73 9.91
CA ALA A 394 -16.23 9.36 8.81
C ALA A 394 -15.42 9.40 7.51
N THR A 395 -15.43 8.31 6.77
CA THR A 395 -14.65 8.11 5.54
C THR A 395 -15.48 7.31 4.55
N SER A 396 -15.16 7.43 3.27
CA SER A 396 -15.80 6.61 2.24
C SER A 396 -15.51 5.13 2.48
N HIS A 397 -16.50 4.30 2.19
CA HIS A 397 -16.35 2.86 2.15
C HIS A 397 -15.33 2.47 1.08
N PRO A 398 -14.37 1.56 1.35
CA PRO A 398 -13.28 1.26 0.41
C PRO A 398 -13.76 0.78 -0.97
N SER A 399 -14.82 -0.03 -1.01
CA SER A 399 -15.42 -0.46 -2.28
C SER A 399 -16.02 0.72 -3.08
N TRP A 400 -16.65 1.68 -2.41
CA TRP A 400 -17.14 2.90 -3.07
C TRP A 400 -16.00 3.73 -3.64
N GLN A 401 -14.89 3.84 -2.90
CA GLN A 401 -13.69 4.54 -3.35
C GLN A 401 -13.06 3.86 -4.58
N ALA A 402 -12.93 2.54 -4.58
CA ALA A 402 -12.47 1.76 -5.73
C ALA A 402 -13.37 1.99 -6.97
N ASN A 403 -14.70 2.00 -6.77
CA ASN A 403 -15.64 2.25 -7.86
C ASN A 403 -15.50 3.67 -8.42
N ARG A 404 -15.32 4.66 -7.54
CA ARG A 404 -15.08 6.06 -7.91
C ARG A 404 -13.83 6.18 -8.77
N TYR A 405 -12.73 5.51 -8.39
CA TYR A 405 -11.49 5.49 -9.18
C TYR A 405 -11.65 4.79 -10.52
N LYS A 406 -12.28 3.61 -10.54
CA LYS A 406 -12.66 2.90 -11.78
C LYS A 406 -13.42 3.80 -12.74
N ARG A 407 -14.48 4.48 -12.27
CA ARG A 407 -15.26 5.43 -13.06
C ARG A 407 -14.43 6.62 -13.51
N GLY A 408 -13.56 7.14 -12.64
CA GLY A 408 -12.64 8.23 -12.96
C GLY A 408 -11.73 7.91 -14.15
N LEU A 409 -11.14 6.71 -14.17
CA LEU A 409 -10.33 6.25 -15.31
C LEU A 409 -11.21 6.07 -16.56
N ARG A 410 -12.29 5.29 -16.47
CA ARG A 410 -13.15 4.98 -17.61
C ARG A 410 -13.75 6.22 -18.26
N ASN A 411 -14.12 7.22 -17.45
CA ASN A 411 -14.76 8.45 -17.92
C ASN A 411 -13.77 9.46 -18.50
N TYR A 412 -12.51 9.46 -18.04
CA TYR A 412 -11.59 10.57 -18.28
C TYR A 412 -10.18 10.20 -18.81
N LYS A 413 -9.90 8.93 -19.10
CA LYS A 413 -8.67 8.50 -19.80
C LYS A 413 -9.03 8.13 -21.23
N MET A 414 -8.37 8.77 -22.20
CA MET A 414 -8.67 8.56 -23.63
C MET A 414 -8.43 7.14 -24.11
N TYR A 415 -7.63 6.36 -23.39
CA TYR A 415 -7.46 4.92 -23.65
C TYR A 415 -8.81 4.21 -23.75
N PHE A 416 -9.77 4.53 -22.88
CA PHE A 416 -11.11 3.91 -22.91
C PHE A 416 -12.00 4.41 -24.04
N GLN A 417 -11.68 5.58 -24.64
CA GLN A 417 -12.33 6.02 -25.89
C GLN A 417 -11.79 5.22 -27.07
N ASP A 418 -10.47 5.02 -27.13
CA ASP A 418 -9.81 4.46 -28.31
C ASP A 418 -9.84 2.91 -28.30
N TYR A 419 -10.00 2.27 -27.13
CA TYR A 419 -10.10 0.83 -26.92
C TYR A 419 -11.41 0.42 -26.21
N GLU A 420 -12.51 0.41 -26.96
CA GLU A 420 -13.86 0.26 -26.38
C GLU A 420 -14.11 -1.09 -25.69
N ASN A 421 -13.44 -2.16 -26.14
CA ASN A 421 -13.60 -3.51 -25.59
C ASN A 421 -12.76 -3.75 -24.32
N THR A 422 -12.03 -2.74 -23.83
CA THR A 422 -11.22 -2.86 -22.62
C THR A 422 -12.09 -3.10 -21.39
N ILE A 423 -11.69 -4.09 -20.60
CA ILE A 423 -12.33 -4.47 -19.34
C ILE A 423 -11.69 -3.66 -18.20
N ILE A 424 -12.52 -3.06 -17.34
CA ILE A 424 -12.03 -2.40 -16.12
C ILE A 424 -12.93 -2.71 -14.93
N HIS A 425 -12.35 -3.24 -13.86
CA HIS A 425 -13.03 -3.52 -12.60
C HIS A 425 -12.38 -2.75 -11.45
N GLY A 426 -13.16 -2.52 -10.40
CA GLY A 426 -12.65 -2.05 -9.12
C GLY A 426 -12.70 -3.18 -8.12
N MET A 427 -11.93 -3.07 -7.04
CA MET A 427 -12.03 -3.86 -5.81
C MET A 427 -11.38 -3.12 -4.64
N ALA A 428 -11.66 -3.56 -3.42
CA ALA A 428 -10.89 -3.13 -2.25
C ALA A 428 -10.20 -4.33 -1.59
N TYR A 429 -9.04 -4.09 -1.01
CA TYR A 429 -8.30 -5.07 -0.22
C TYR A 429 -8.01 -4.54 1.18
N LEU A 430 -8.47 -5.26 2.20
CA LEU A 430 -8.29 -4.95 3.62
C LEU A 430 -7.50 -6.08 4.30
N PRO A 431 -6.16 -6.09 4.19
CA PRO A 431 -5.32 -7.19 4.67
C PRO A 431 -5.35 -7.41 6.19
N ASN A 432 -5.81 -6.41 6.94
CA ASN A 432 -5.77 -6.38 8.40
C ASN A 432 -7.11 -6.72 9.06
N VAL A 433 -8.10 -7.13 8.26
CA VAL A 433 -9.43 -7.56 8.71
C VAL A 433 -9.54 -9.07 8.53
N THR A 434 -9.99 -9.79 9.56
CA THR A 434 -10.06 -11.26 9.59
C THR A 434 -11.47 -11.79 9.82
N LEU A 435 -12.29 -11.04 10.54
CA LEU A 435 -13.68 -11.27 10.94
C LEU A 435 -14.55 -10.10 10.44
N PRO A 436 -14.67 -9.92 9.11
CA PRO A 436 -15.37 -8.77 8.53
C PRO A 436 -16.84 -8.67 8.96
N GLU A 437 -17.50 -9.79 9.24
CA GLU A 437 -18.89 -9.91 9.73
C GLU A 437 -19.11 -9.24 11.08
N THR A 438 -18.04 -8.96 11.84
CA THR A 438 -18.14 -8.30 13.13
C THR A 438 -18.17 -6.78 13.02
N SER A 439 -18.13 -6.20 11.83
CA SER A 439 -18.11 -4.74 11.64
C SER A 439 -18.91 -4.24 10.44
N ALA A 440 -19.11 -2.92 10.39
CA ALA A 440 -19.84 -2.24 9.31
C ALA A 440 -19.23 -2.41 7.91
N ILE A 441 -18.01 -2.95 7.80
CA ILE A 441 -17.34 -3.16 6.52
C ILE A 441 -18.03 -4.22 5.65
N SER A 442 -18.80 -5.12 6.26
CA SER A 442 -19.51 -6.21 5.59
C SER A 442 -21.02 -6.01 5.55
N ASP A 443 -21.50 -4.79 5.89
CA ASP A 443 -22.93 -4.48 5.93
C ASP A 443 -23.59 -4.79 4.58
N GLU A 444 -24.67 -5.56 4.61
CA GLU A 444 -25.36 -6.09 3.42
C GLU A 444 -25.81 -5.02 2.43
N ARG A 445 -26.01 -3.77 2.88
CA ARG A 445 -26.35 -2.64 2.00
C ARG A 445 -25.25 -2.33 0.99
N TYR A 446 -24.02 -2.71 1.27
CA TYR A 446 -22.89 -2.59 0.33
C TYR A 446 -22.77 -3.78 -0.64
N TYR A 447 -23.49 -4.88 -0.38
CA TYR A 447 -23.36 -6.15 -1.12
C TYR A 447 -24.66 -6.64 -1.75
N ASN A 448 -25.77 -5.91 -1.56
CA ASN A 448 -27.05 -6.29 -2.15
C ASN A 448 -26.90 -6.43 -3.67
N THR A 449 -27.55 -7.44 -4.25
CA THR A 449 -27.23 -8.03 -5.57
C THR A 449 -27.43 -7.10 -6.77
N ASP A 450 -28.06 -5.95 -6.57
CA ASP A 450 -28.20 -4.89 -7.57
C ASP A 450 -27.14 -3.77 -7.44
N SER A 451 -26.25 -3.86 -6.46
CA SER A 451 -25.37 -2.76 -6.09
C SER A 451 -24.11 -2.69 -6.96
N ALA A 452 -23.81 -1.49 -7.45
CA ALA A 452 -22.65 -1.17 -8.27
C ALA A 452 -21.30 -1.22 -7.51
N TYR A 453 -21.23 -1.91 -6.37
CA TYR A 453 -20.08 -1.92 -5.47
C TYR A 453 -19.10 -3.03 -5.85
N PRO A 454 -17.83 -2.68 -6.10
CA PRO A 454 -16.72 -3.60 -6.18
C PRO A 454 -16.63 -4.64 -5.05
N PRO A 455 -16.13 -5.86 -5.32
CA PRO A 455 -15.86 -6.84 -4.28
C PRO A 455 -14.80 -6.34 -3.29
N ILE A 456 -14.83 -6.89 -2.07
CA ILE A 456 -13.83 -6.65 -1.04
C ILE A 456 -13.17 -7.97 -0.68
N PHE A 457 -11.85 -7.99 -0.65
CA PHE A 457 -11.07 -9.09 -0.13
C PHE A 457 -10.45 -8.71 1.21
N TYR A 458 -10.38 -9.66 2.11
CA TYR A 458 -9.89 -9.49 3.48
C TYR A 458 -8.63 -10.34 3.70
N GLY A 459 -7.91 -10.08 4.79
CA GLY A 459 -6.73 -10.88 5.16
C GLY A 459 -7.07 -12.37 5.33
N SER A 460 -8.28 -12.68 5.82
CA SER A 460 -8.78 -14.05 5.98
C SER A 460 -9.19 -14.74 4.67
N SER A 461 -9.33 -14.00 3.56
CA SER A 461 -9.80 -14.53 2.26
C SER A 461 -8.75 -14.38 1.16
N THR A 462 -7.46 -14.49 1.50
CA THR A 462 -6.36 -14.29 0.54
C THR A 462 -6.42 -15.30 -0.62
N ASN A 463 -6.77 -16.56 -0.36
CA ASN A 463 -6.93 -17.58 -1.41
C ASN A 463 -8.07 -17.24 -2.39
N ASP A 464 -9.17 -16.67 -1.90
CA ASP A 464 -10.26 -16.22 -2.77
C ASP A 464 -9.82 -15.07 -3.66
N PHE A 465 -8.94 -14.20 -3.16
CA PHE A 465 -8.34 -13.13 -3.96
C PHE A 465 -7.44 -13.70 -5.07
N VAL A 466 -6.57 -14.66 -4.74
CA VAL A 466 -5.74 -15.37 -5.74
C VAL A 466 -6.62 -16.03 -6.80
N ASN A 467 -7.67 -16.75 -6.39
CA ASN A 467 -8.62 -17.40 -7.31
C ASN A 467 -9.34 -16.39 -8.20
N PHE A 468 -9.75 -15.24 -7.65
CA PHE A 468 -10.36 -14.16 -8.42
C PHE A 468 -9.39 -13.61 -9.48
N LEU A 469 -8.13 -13.35 -9.13
CA LEU A 469 -7.13 -12.86 -10.08
C LEU A 469 -6.88 -13.88 -11.20
N ASN A 470 -6.76 -15.17 -10.85
CA ASN A 470 -6.59 -16.26 -11.80
C ASN A 470 -7.80 -16.48 -12.72
N GLY A 471 -9.01 -16.12 -12.27
CA GLY A 471 -10.22 -16.12 -13.10
C GLY A 471 -10.40 -14.85 -13.93
N PHE A 472 -9.81 -13.73 -13.52
CA PHE A 472 -9.96 -12.44 -14.19
C PHE A 472 -8.95 -12.24 -15.32
N PHE A 473 -7.69 -12.65 -15.11
CA PHE A 473 -6.60 -12.46 -16.06
C PHE A 473 -6.22 -13.76 -16.80
N ALA A 474 -5.83 -13.62 -18.07
CA ALA A 474 -5.32 -14.69 -18.93
C ALA A 474 -3.78 -14.80 -18.80
N PRO A 475 -3.17 -15.95 -19.17
CA PRO A 475 -1.72 -16.14 -19.17
C PRO A 475 -0.99 -15.43 -20.34
N ASP A 476 -1.66 -14.52 -21.03
CA ASP A 476 -1.12 -13.77 -22.17
C ASP A 476 -0.44 -12.47 -21.73
N GLN A 477 0.75 -12.21 -22.29
CA GLN A 477 1.53 -11.01 -22.01
C GLN A 477 0.86 -9.73 -22.54
N SER A 478 0.97 -8.63 -21.81
CA SER A 478 0.41 -7.34 -22.23
C SER A 478 1.05 -6.14 -21.53
N ASP A 479 1.41 -5.12 -22.31
CA ASP A 479 1.92 -3.83 -21.82
C ASP A 479 0.85 -2.72 -21.80
N ASN A 480 -0.43 -3.10 -21.96
CA ASN A 480 -1.55 -2.16 -22.10
C ASN A 480 -1.72 -1.22 -20.89
N LEU A 481 -1.24 -1.61 -19.71
CA LEU A 481 -1.33 -0.80 -18.50
C LEU A 481 -0.54 0.51 -18.64
N LEU A 482 0.67 0.44 -19.17
CA LEU A 482 1.50 1.62 -19.34
C LEU A 482 0.91 2.57 -20.38
N ASP A 483 0.35 2.01 -21.47
CA ASP A 483 -0.36 2.77 -22.48
C ASP A 483 -1.60 3.49 -21.91
N MET A 484 -2.36 2.80 -21.05
CA MET A 484 -3.50 3.40 -20.34
C MET A 484 -3.09 4.54 -19.41
N ILE A 485 -1.99 4.35 -18.65
CA ILE A 485 -1.47 5.38 -17.75
C ILE A 485 -0.98 6.61 -18.53
N ARG A 486 -0.22 6.40 -19.61
CA ARG A 486 0.33 7.45 -20.48
C ARG A 486 -0.74 8.16 -21.31
N SER A 487 -1.90 7.53 -21.51
CA SER A 487 -2.98 8.11 -22.29
C SER A 487 -3.43 9.46 -21.71
N PRO A 488 -3.67 10.47 -22.57
CA PRO A 488 -4.07 11.80 -22.13
C PRO A 488 -5.42 11.77 -21.42
N HIS A 489 -5.64 12.80 -20.61
CA HIS A 489 -6.93 13.04 -20.00
C HIS A 489 -7.88 13.71 -20.99
N GLY A 490 -9.14 13.31 -20.96
CA GLY A 490 -10.20 13.89 -21.78
C GLY A 490 -11.53 13.20 -21.54
N THR A 491 -12.63 13.89 -21.84
CA THR A 491 -13.98 13.31 -21.79
C THR A 491 -14.06 12.13 -22.74
N THR A 492 -14.58 10.99 -22.27
CA THR A 492 -14.84 9.79 -23.09
C THR A 492 -16.33 9.63 -23.40
N ARG A 493 -16.66 8.73 -24.32
CA ARG A 493 -18.05 8.36 -24.66
C ARG A 493 -18.85 7.95 -23.42
N TYR A 494 -18.22 7.28 -22.47
CA TYR A 494 -18.87 6.78 -21.27
C TYR A 494 -19.49 7.89 -20.43
N ILE A 495 -18.78 8.99 -20.21
CA ILE A 495 -19.33 10.11 -19.43
C ILE A 495 -20.38 10.87 -20.23
N THR A 496 -20.22 11.01 -21.56
CA THR A 496 -21.25 11.66 -22.39
C THR A 496 -22.55 10.85 -22.42
N GLU A 497 -22.48 9.53 -22.54
CA GLU A 497 -23.62 8.60 -22.47
C GLU A 497 -24.30 8.65 -21.09
N GLN A 498 -23.51 8.65 -20.01
CA GLN A 498 -24.00 8.76 -18.64
C GLN A 498 -24.76 10.06 -18.38
N VAL A 499 -24.26 11.20 -18.87
CA VAL A 499 -24.90 12.50 -18.66
C VAL A 499 -26.16 12.64 -19.52
N GLU A 500 -26.16 12.09 -20.74
CA GLU A 500 -27.35 12.06 -21.58
C GLU A 500 -28.45 11.16 -20.99
N ASP A 501 -28.09 9.95 -20.54
CA ASP A 501 -29.02 9.03 -19.84
C ASP A 501 -29.66 9.71 -18.63
N LEU A 502 -28.84 10.39 -17.82
CA LEU A 502 -29.31 11.18 -16.68
C LEU A 502 -30.36 12.22 -17.09
N TYR A 503 -30.13 12.97 -18.17
CA TYR A 503 -31.10 13.95 -18.67
C TYR A 503 -32.40 13.27 -19.13
N ILE A 504 -32.31 12.23 -19.96
CA ILE A 504 -33.47 11.51 -20.52
C ILE A 504 -34.32 10.90 -19.40
N ARG A 505 -33.68 10.26 -18.41
CA ARG A 505 -34.38 9.69 -17.26
C ARG A 505 -34.98 10.75 -16.35
N GLY A 506 -34.28 11.87 -16.16
CA GLY A 506 -34.82 13.04 -15.46
C GLY A 506 -36.13 13.52 -16.06
N MET A 507 -36.20 13.63 -17.39
CA MET A 507 -37.45 13.97 -18.09
C MET A 507 -38.57 12.94 -17.89
N ASN A 508 -38.22 11.67 -17.79
CA ASN A 508 -39.17 10.57 -17.63
C ASN A 508 -39.56 10.30 -16.17
N GLY A 509 -38.98 11.03 -15.21
CA GLY A 509 -39.20 10.79 -13.77
C GLY A 509 -38.55 9.52 -13.24
N ASP A 510 -37.51 9.01 -13.91
CA ASP A 510 -36.85 7.72 -13.65
C ASP A 510 -35.39 7.88 -13.17
N LEU A 511 -35.13 8.90 -12.34
CA LEU A 511 -33.78 9.21 -11.87
C LEU A 511 -33.13 8.10 -11.03
N GLU A 512 -33.94 7.27 -10.35
CA GLU A 512 -33.46 6.16 -9.52
C GLU A 512 -32.64 5.14 -10.32
N ASN A 513 -32.90 5.03 -11.62
CA ASN A 513 -32.24 4.09 -12.53
C ASN A 513 -31.13 4.73 -13.38
N SER A 514 -30.72 5.96 -13.10
CA SER A 514 -29.67 6.63 -13.88
C SER A 514 -28.27 6.07 -13.62
N MET A 515 -27.47 6.01 -14.69
CA MET A 515 -26.06 5.60 -14.61
C MET A 515 -25.17 6.61 -13.86
N LEU A 516 -25.64 7.85 -13.70
CA LEU A 516 -24.90 8.92 -13.04
C LEU A 516 -25.79 9.61 -12.02
N VAL A 517 -25.27 9.77 -10.80
CA VAL A 517 -25.92 10.56 -9.76
C VAL A 517 -25.07 11.80 -9.52
N PRO A 518 -25.54 13.00 -9.94
CA PRO A 518 -24.79 14.22 -9.70
C PRO A 518 -24.79 14.59 -8.21
N SER A 519 -23.73 15.25 -7.76
CA SER A 519 -23.67 15.79 -6.39
C SER A 519 -24.72 16.88 -6.17
N ALA A 520 -25.05 17.17 -4.91
CA ALA A 520 -25.99 18.23 -4.57
C ALA A 520 -25.57 19.62 -5.13
N GLU A 521 -24.26 19.90 -5.21
CA GLU A 521 -23.72 21.11 -5.83
C GLU A 521 -23.93 21.13 -7.34
N GLN A 522 -23.72 19.98 -8.02
CA GLN A 522 -23.93 19.85 -9.45
C GLN A 522 -25.41 20.01 -9.79
N GLN A 523 -26.31 19.36 -9.04
CA GLN A 523 -27.76 19.50 -9.20
C GLN A 523 -28.21 20.95 -9.00
N ARG A 524 -27.73 21.63 -7.95
CA ARG A 524 -28.03 23.05 -7.72
C ARG A 524 -27.55 23.94 -8.86
N SER A 525 -26.35 23.68 -9.39
CA SER A 525 -25.80 24.42 -10.52
C SER A 525 -26.63 24.20 -11.80
N ILE A 526 -26.98 22.95 -12.08
CA ILE A 526 -27.83 22.56 -13.21
C ILE A 526 -29.19 23.26 -13.11
N HIS A 527 -29.91 23.11 -11.98
CA HIS A 527 -31.23 23.72 -11.80
C HIS A 527 -31.18 25.24 -11.94
N SER A 528 -30.19 25.89 -11.33
CA SER A 528 -30.00 27.34 -11.44
C SER A 528 -29.84 27.79 -12.89
N ILE A 529 -29.05 27.08 -13.70
CA ILE A 529 -28.85 27.41 -15.12
C ILE A 529 -30.13 27.15 -15.93
N ILE A 530 -30.82 26.03 -15.71
CA ILE A 530 -32.05 25.68 -16.43
C ILE A 530 -33.20 26.64 -16.11
N ASP A 531 -33.39 27.00 -14.84
CA ASP A 531 -34.42 27.98 -14.42
C ASP A 531 -34.17 29.35 -15.07
N SER A 532 -32.90 29.74 -15.14
CA SER A 532 -32.43 30.93 -15.83
C SER A 532 -32.75 30.91 -17.32
N LEU A 533 -32.47 29.81 -18.02
CA LEU A 533 -32.80 29.62 -19.44
C LEU A 533 -34.31 29.68 -19.72
N ASN A 534 -35.14 29.29 -18.76
CA ASN A 534 -36.61 29.37 -18.87
C ASN A 534 -37.18 30.74 -18.47
N SER A 535 -36.36 31.65 -17.94
CA SER A 535 -36.80 32.99 -17.52
C SER A 535 -36.89 33.95 -18.71
N ASN A 536 -37.78 34.96 -18.62
CA ASN A 536 -37.89 36.01 -19.64
C ASN A 536 -36.78 37.08 -19.54
N GLU A 537 -35.70 36.82 -18.80
CA GLU A 537 -34.59 37.77 -18.64
C GLU A 537 -33.66 37.72 -19.84
N SER A 538 -33.52 38.83 -20.55
CA SER A 538 -32.61 38.92 -21.68
C SER A 538 -31.18 39.18 -21.19
N ARG A 539 -30.33 38.15 -21.22
CA ARG A 539 -28.85 38.13 -20.99
C ARG A 539 -28.44 37.76 -19.56
N GLN A 540 -27.98 36.52 -19.38
CA GLN A 540 -27.47 35.99 -18.12
C GLN A 540 -26.08 35.35 -18.34
N VAL A 541 -25.23 35.41 -17.32
CA VAL A 541 -23.90 34.78 -17.32
C VAL A 541 -23.77 33.95 -16.05
N HIS A 542 -23.52 32.65 -16.20
CA HIS A 542 -23.32 31.73 -15.09
C HIS A 542 -21.84 31.35 -15.02
N LEU A 543 -21.22 31.55 -13.86
CA LEU A 543 -19.84 31.14 -13.59
C LEU A 543 -19.86 29.94 -12.64
N VAL A 544 -19.54 28.76 -13.16
CA VAL A 544 -19.45 27.52 -12.39
C VAL A 544 -18.00 27.29 -11.97
N GLN A 545 -17.70 27.52 -10.70
CA GLN A 545 -16.35 27.39 -10.14
C GLN A 545 -16.23 26.13 -9.28
N GLY A 546 -15.07 25.48 -9.33
CA GLY A 546 -14.78 24.28 -8.55
C GLY A 546 -13.40 23.71 -8.86
N GLY A 547 -12.78 23.02 -7.90
CA GLY A 547 -11.49 22.36 -8.10
C GLY A 547 -11.53 21.21 -9.14
N PRO A 548 -10.37 20.63 -9.50
CA PRO A 548 -10.30 19.41 -10.31
C PRO A 548 -11.19 18.30 -9.72
N GLY A 549 -11.84 17.49 -10.56
CA GLY A 549 -12.68 16.38 -10.12
C GLY A 549 -14.05 16.76 -9.49
N THR A 550 -14.41 18.05 -9.39
CA THR A 550 -15.73 18.49 -8.88
C THR A 550 -16.89 18.28 -9.87
N GLY A 551 -16.60 17.78 -11.08
CA GLY A 551 -17.60 17.47 -12.10
C GLY A 551 -18.25 18.69 -12.76
N LYS A 552 -17.52 19.79 -12.94
CA LYS A 552 -17.99 20.95 -13.73
C LYS A 552 -18.40 20.56 -15.15
N THR A 553 -17.63 19.68 -15.79
CA THR A 553 -17.94 19.13 -17.11
C THR A 553 -19.29 18.41 -17.13
N ILE A 554 -19.70 17.73 -16.04
CA ILE A 554 -21.04 17.11 -15.95
C ILE A 554 -22.13 18.17 -16.04
N VAL A 555 -21.97 19.31 -15.37
CA VAL A 555 -22.93 20.44 -15.44
C VAL A 555 -23.01 20.97 -16.86
N GLY A 556 -21.86 21.23 -17.50
CA GLY A 556 -21.80 21.72 -18.88
C GLY A 556 -22.45 20.76 -19.88
N LEU A 557 -22.11 19.47 -19.81
CA LEU A 557 -22.69 18.43 -20.66
C LEU A 557 -24.18 18.25 -20.42
N TYR A 558 -24.65 18.32 -19.18
CA TYR A 558 -26.07 18.18 -18.88
C TYR A 558 -26.87 19.33 -19.50
N VAL A 559 -26.39 20.57 -19.30
CA VAL A 559 -27.03 21.75 -19.90
C VAL A 559 -26.99 21.64 -21.43
N PHE A 560 -25.86 21.23 -22.01
CA PHE A 560 -25.72 21.00 -23.45
C PHE A 560 -26.78 20.01 -23.98
N PHE A 561 -26.88 18.81 -23.40
CA PHE A 561 -27.86 17.82 -23.84
C PHE A 561 -29.31 18.28 -23.61
N SER A 562 -29.56 19.03 -22.53
CA SER A 562 -30.91 19.57 -22.26
C SER A 562 -31.39 20.53 -23.33
N GLN A 563 -30.49 21.36 -23.84
CA GLN A 563 -30.80 22.36 -24.87
C GLN A 563 -30.79 21.76 -26.27
N PHE A 564 -29.91 20.78 -26.50
CA PHE A 564 -29.89 19.98 -27.71
C PHE A 564 -31.25 19.32 -27.98
N GLN A 565 -31.86 18.72 -26.97
CA GLN A 565 -33.12 17.97 -27.10
C GLN A 565 -34.34 18.85 -27.42
N ILE A 566 -34.30 20.13 -27.06
CA ILE A 566 -35.37 21.10 -27.39
C ILE A 566 -35.08 21.92 -28.66
N GLY A 567 -33.93 21.70 -29.32
CA GLY A 567 -33.57 22.33 -30.58
C GLY A 567 -33.08 23.78 -30.47
N SER A 568 -32.54 24.19 -29.32
CA SER A 568 -31.95 25.53 -29.13
C SER A 568 -30.69 25.72 -29.98
N ASN A 569 -30.40 26.96 -30.40
CA ASN A 569 -29.15 27.30 -31.07
C ASN A 569 -28.01 27.42 -30.04
N ILE A 570 -27.32 26.31 -29.81
CA ILE A 570 -26.27 26.19 -28.80
C ILE A 570 -24.88 26.17 -29.41
N CYS A 571 -23.89 26.61 -28.64
CA CYS A 571 -22.47 26.44 -28.92
C CYS A 571 -21.75 25.85 -27.70
N TYR A 572 -21.06 24.73 -27.86
CA TYR A 572 -20.16 24.16 -26.86
C TYR A 572 -18.71 24.41 -27.27
N PHE A 573 -18.00 25.14 -26.45
CA PHE A 573 -16.58 25.39 -26.60
C PHE A 573 -15.81 24.60 -25.55
N ALA A 574 -14.82 23.85 -25.99
CA ALA A 574 -13.76 23.34 -25.13
C ALA A 574 -12.41 23.62 -25.80
N GLY A 575 -11.40 23.91 -24.98
CA GLY A 575 -10.05 24.22 -25.45
C GLY A 575 -9.33 23.03 -26.13
N ASN A 576 -7.99 23.03 -26.10
CA ASN A 576 -7.17 21.97 -26.70
C ASN A 576 -7.23 20.65 -25.90
N ASN A 577 -8.41 20.04 -25.81
CA ASN A 577 -8.62 18.74 -25.21
C ASN A 577 -9.44 17.83 -26.17
N PRO A 578 -9.51 16.51 -25.93
CA PRO A 578 -10.23 15.58 -26.80
C PRO A 578 -11.77 15.71 -26.76
N THR A 579 -12.34 16.51 -25.85
CA THR A 579 -13.79 16.57 -25.60
C THR A 579 -14.60 16.98 -26.84
N PRO A 580 -14.20 17.99 -27.65
CA PRO A 580 -14.91 18.33 -28.89
C PRO A 580 -15.04 17.15 -29.86
N ARG A 581 -13.98 16.33 -30.00
CA ARG A 581 -14.02 15.14 -30.87
C ARG A 581 -15.06 14.16 -30.38
N VAL A 582 -15.01 13.81 -29.09
CA VAL A 582 -15.92 12.82 -28.49
C VAL A 582 -17.37 13.30 -28.50
N LEU A 583 -17.61 14.60 -28.26
CA LEU A 583 -18.97 15.15 -28.35
C LEU A 583 -19.52 15.13 -29.78
N ARG A 584 -18.70 15.39 -30.80
CA ARG A 584 -19.13 15.27 -32.21
C ARG A 584 -19.45 13.83 -32.57
N GLU A 585 -18.60 12.88 -32.18
CA GLU A 585 -18.87 11.44 -32.33
C GLU A 585 -20.22 11.07 -31.68
N ARG A 586 -20.45 11.54 -30.44
CA ARG A 586 -21.73 11.31 -29.75
C ARG A 586 -22.92 11.93 -30.47
N LEU A 587 -22.82 13.19 -30.91
CA LEU A 587 -23.89 13.85 -31.66
C LEU A 587 -24.22 13.12 -32.96
N ALA A 588 -23.22 12.58 -33.67
CA ALA A 588 -23.43 11.85 -34.91
C ALA A 588 -24.28 10.57 -34.72
N ASP A 589 -24.23 9.98 -33.52
CA ASP A 589 -25.02 8.83 -33.10
C ASP A 589 -26.45 9.20 -32.65
N LEU A 590 -26.70 10.46 -32.28
CA LEU A 590 -28.00 10.90 -31.78
C LEU A 590 -28.98 11.29 -32.91
N PRO A 591 -30.29 11.03 -32.72
CA PRO A 591 -31.32 11.55 -33.61
C PRO A 591 -31.20 13.08 -33.73
N ASN A 592 -31.18 13.60 -34.96
CA ASN A 592 -31.02 15.02 -35.29
C ASN A 592 -29.64 15.67 -35.00
N GLY A 593 -28.64 14.92 -34.55
CA GLY A 593 -27.35 15.51 -34.14
C GLY A 593 -26.39 15.86 -35.27
N ARG A 594 -26.50 15.26 -36.46
CA ARG A 594 -25.59 15.49 -37.60
C ARG A 594 -25.58 16.93 -38.14
N ASN A 595 -26.65 17.70 -37.92
CA ASN A 595 -26.71 19.11 -38.35
C ASN A 595 -26.12 20.07 -37.31
N LEU A 596 -25.67 19.57 -36.16
CA LEU A 596 -25.24 20.36 -35.00
C LEU A 596 -23.77 20.10 -34.63
N GLU A 597 -23.01 19.39 -35.46
CA GLU A 597 -21.56 19.22 -35.25
C GLU A 597 -20.81 20.57 -35.28
N GLU A 598 -21.30 21.53 -36.07
CA GLU A 598 -20.79 22.91 -36.16
C GLU A 598 -21.05 23.75 -34.89
N SER A 599 -21.91 23.26 -33.99
CA SER A 599 -22.15 23.84 -32.67
C SER A 599 -21.06 23.49 -31.67
N ILE A 600 -20.14 22.58 -31.99
CA ILE A 600 -19.00 22.24 -31.12
C ILE A 600 -17.75 22.90 -31.70
N LEU A 601 -17.07 23.72 -30.90
CA LEU A 601 -15.90 24.48 -31.31
C LEU A 601 -14.67 24.14 -30.47
N THR A 602 -13.54 23.99 -31.15
CA THR A 602 -12.19 24.03 -30.58
C THR A 602 -11.66 25.46 -30.53
N GLY A 603 -10.56 25.69 -29.79
CA GLY A 603 -9.83 26.98 -29.75
C GLY A 603 -9.56 27.56 -31.14
N GLY A 604 -8.92 26.78 -32.03
CA GLY A 604 -8.58 27.24 -33.37
C GLY A 604 -9.78 27.39 -34.33
N GLU A 605 -10.92 26.75 -34.05
CA GLU A 605 -12.16 26.98 -34.79
C GLU A 605 -12.84 28.26 -34.33
N LEU A 606 -12.86 28.53 -33.02
CA LEU A 606 -13.37 29.78 -32.46
C LEU A 606 -12.56 30.98 -32.98
N ASP A 607 -11.22 30.92 -32.97
CA ASP A 607 -10.36 32.00 -33.46
C ASP A 607 -10.62 32.31 -34.94
N ARG A 608 -10.78 31.27 -35.78
CA ARG A 608 -11.14 31.45 -37.20
C ARG A 608 -12.52 32.06 -37.37
N ARG A 609 -13.48 31.64 -36.53
CA ARG A 609 -14.86 32.12 -36.53
C ARG A 609 -14.94 33.59 -36.10
N MET A 610 -14.17 33.98 -35.09
CA MET A 610 -14.04 35.36 -34.59
C MET A 610 -13.20 36.27 -35.50
N GLY A 611 -12.21 35.71 -36.20
CA GLY A 611 -11.34 36.43 -37.15
C GLY A 611 -12.00 36.69 -38.51
N GLY A 612 -13.12 36.01 -38.82
CA GLY A 612 -13.98 36.31 -39.96
C GLY A 612 -15.07 37.30 -39.57
N LEU A 613 -15.33 38.32 -40.40
CA LEU A 613 -16.50 39.21 -40.30
C LEU A 613 -17.80 38.48 -40.71
N CYS A 614 -18.06 37.28 -40.16
CA CYS A 614 -19.32 36.58 -40.39
C CYS A 614 -20.36 37.08 -39.38
N GLU A 615 -21.43 37.69 -39.88
CA GLU A 615 -22.65 37.88 -39.09
C GLU A 615 -23.24 36.51 -38.78
N GLU A 616 -23.08 36.08 -37.52
CA GLU A 616 -23.72 34.85 -37.07
C GLU A 616 -25.17 35.11 -36.68
N GLY A 617 -26.02 34.10 -36.89
CA GLY A 617 -27.37 34.09 -36.35
C GLY A 617 -27.38 34.18 -34.82
N PRO A 618 -28.52 34.54 -34.21
CA PRO A 618 -28.63 34.65 -32.76
C PRO A 618 -28.34 33.30 -32.09
N MET A 619 -27.38 33.26 -31.14
CA MET A 619 -27.14 32.10 -30.27
C MET A 619 -28.01 32.20 -29.01
N ASP A 620 -28.62 31.08 -28.61
CA ASP A 620 -29.41 30.97 -27.39
C ASP A 620 -28.52 30.65 -26.17
N LEU A 621 -27.46 29.86 -26.37
CA LEU A 621 -26.54 29.47 -25.30
C LEU A 621 -25.10 29.23 -25.79
N LEU A 622 -24.13 29.77 -25.06
CA LEU A 622 -22.71 29.47 -25.19
C LEU A 622 -22.20 28.80 -23.90
N ILE A 623 -21.65 27.59 -24.03
CA ILE A 623 -21.01 26.85 -22.94
C ILE A 623 -19.50 26.88 -23.19
N VAL A 624 -18.72 27.31 -22.20
CA VAL A 624 -17.26 27.39 -22.27
C VAL A 624 -16.69 26.46 -21.19
N ASP A 625 -16.19 25.31 -21.59
CA ASP A 625 -15.53 24.34 -20.70
C ASP A 625 -14.02 24.61 -20.64
N GLU A 626 -13.43 24.40 -19.47
CA GLU A 626 -12.03 24.73 -19.16
C GLU A 626 -11.66 26.19 -19.48
N SER A 627 -12.53 27.14 -19.14
CA SER A 627 -12.38 28.57 -19.46
C SER A 627 -11.12 29.23 -18.90
N GLN A 628 -10.43 28.61 -17.94
CA GLN A 628 -9.17 29.08 -17.38
C GLN A 628 -7.93 28.78 -18.25
N SER A 629 -8.08 27.88 -19.23
CA SER A 629 -6.99 27.42 -20.10
C SER A 629 -6.78 28.29 -21.33
N HIS A 630 -7.54 29.38 -21.47
CA HIS A 630 -7.51 30.31 -22.61
C HIS A 630 -7.43 31.77 -22.18
#